data_AF-A0A2X2HMC8-F1
#
_entry.id   AF-A0A2X2HMC8-F1
#
_cell.length_a   1.000
_cell.length_b   1.000
_cell.length_c   1.000
_cell.angle_alpha   90.00
_cell.angle_beta   90.00
_cell.angle_gamma   90.00
#
_symmetry.space_group_name_H-M   'P 1'
#
loop_
_entity.id
_entity.type
_entity.pdbx_description
1 polymer ?
#
loop_
_entity_poly.entity_id
_entity_poly.type
_entity_poly.pdbx_seq_one_letter_code
_entity_poly.pdbx_strand_id
1 'polypeptide(L)'
;MARFAWQVACKTFGEERAEFGIKPLMGSEDFSFMLEAQPKGGFLLFGNGDVGEGSCMVHNPGYDFNDASLVPASSYWGALVEAWLQ
;
A
#
# COMPACT_ATOMS: atom_id res chain seq x y z
N MET A 1 -0.35 -13.07 4.57
CA MET A 1 0.60 -12.01 4.17
C MET A 1 0.35 -10.68 4.90
N ALA A 2 -0.89 -10.19 4.99
CA ALA A 2 -1.18 -8.82 5.44
C ALA A 2 -0.53 -8.39 6.78
N ARG A 3 -0.57 -9.25 7.82
CA ARG A 3 0.05 -8.93 9.13
C ARG A 3 1.58 -8.81 9.03
N PHE A 4 2.21 -9.69 8.25
CA PHE A 4 3.65 -9.64 8.00
C PHE A 4 4.03 -8.37 7.23
N ALA A 5 3.28 -8.05 6.17
CA ALA A 5 3.49 -6.84 5.38
C ALA A 5 3.37 -5.57 6.23
N TRP A 6 2.41 -5.52 7.16
CA TRP A 6 2.27 -4.43 8.14
C TRP A 6 3.45 -4.35 9.11
N GLN A 7 3.94 -5.48 9.65
CA GLN A 7 5.13 -5.49 10.52
C GLN A 7 6.38 -4.94 9.81
N VAL A 8 6.57 -5.29 8.53
CA VAL A 8 7.64 -4.71 7.72
C VAL A 8 7.43 -3.21 7.55
N ALA A 9 6.21 -2.75 7.28
CA ALA A 9 5.91 -1.32 7.16
C ALA A 9 6.23 -0.55 8.46
N CYS A 10 5.86 -1.10 9.63
CA CYS A 10 6.21 -0.52 10.93
C CYS A 10 7.73 -0.41 11.11
N LYS A 11 8.48 -1.45 10.72
CA LYS A 11 9.95 -1.44 10.81
C LYS A 11 10.59 -0.42 9.86
N THR A 12 10.02 -0.23 8.68
CA THR A 12 10.56 0.67 7.64
C THR A 12 10.20 2.13 7.89
N PHE A 13 8.99 2.42 8.38
CA PHE A 13 8.45 3.79 8.43
C PHE A 13 8.03 4.27 9.83
N GLY A 14 8.04 3.41 10.84
CA GLY A 14 7.45 3.68 12.15
C GLY A 14 5.99 3.21 12.24
N GLU A 15 5.55 2.87 13.45
CA GLU A 15 4.18 2.39 13.71
C GLU A 15 3.13 3.48 13.43
N GLU A 16 3.51 4.75 13.58
CA GLU A 16 2.66 5.90 13.32
C GLU A 16 2.31 6.10 11.84
N ARG A 17 3.05 5.43 10.93
CA ARG A 17 2.85 5.51 9.47
C ARG A 17 2.32 4.20 8.88
N ALA A 18 1.93 3.23 9.69
CA ALA A 18 1.49 1.91 9.24
C ALA A 18 0.18 1.50 9.90
N GLU A 19 -0.91 1.49 9.13
CA GLU A 19 -2.23 1.07 9.61
C GLU A 19 -2.51 -0.40 9.26
N PHE A 20 -3.06 -1.16 10.22
CA PHE A 20 -3.53 -2.52 10.00
C PHE A 20 -5.05 -2.59 10.08
N GLY A 21 -5.67 -3.27 9.12
CA GLY A 21 -7.12 -3.51 9.13
C GLY A 21 -7.94 -2.30 8.68
N ILE A 22 -7.49 -1.64 7.59
CA ILE A 22 -8.25 -0.57 6.93
C ILE A 22 -9.69 -1.02 6.65
N LYS A 23 -10.62 -0.07 6.66
CA LYS A 23 -12.02 -0.36 6.32
C LYS A 23 -12.11 -0.90 4.88
N PRO A 24 -12.95 -1.91 4.62
CA PRO A 24 -13.19 -2.38 3.27
C PRO A 24 -13.62 -1.22 2.35
N LEU A 25 -13.04 -1.18 1.16
CA LEU A 25 -13.40 -0.22 0.12
C LEU A 25 -14.44 -0.85 -0.81
N MET A 26 -15.29 -0.01 -1.40
CA MET A 26 -16.31 -0.45 -2.36
C MET A 26 -15.78 -0.57 -3.80
N GLY A 27 -14.50 -0.24 -4.04
CA GLY A 27 -13.87 -0.37 -5.35
C GLY A 27 -13.64 -1.84 -5.73
N SER A 28 -13.89 -2.18 -6.99
CA SER A 28 -13.46 -3.46 -7.57
C SER A 28 -11.97 -3.41 -7.91
N GLU A 29 -11.28 -4.53 -7.75
CA GLU A 29 -9.84 -4.67 -8.04
C GLU A 29 -9.59 -6.06 -8.63
N ASP A 30 -8.91 -6.13 -9.78
CA ASP A 30 -8.68 -7.41 -10.48
C ASP A 30 -7.59 -8.25 -9.81
N PHE A 31 -6.77 -7.63 -8.94
CA PHE A 31 -5.86 -8.34 -8.04
C PHE A 31 -6.60 -9.36 -7.15
N SER A 32 -7.92 -9.23 -6.98
CA SER A 32 -8.75 -10.24 -6.32
C SER A 32 -8.56 -11.64 -6.94
N PHE A 33 -8.43 -11.77 -8.26
CA PHE A 33 -8.17 -13.06 -8.91
C PHE A 33 -6.80 -13.66 -8.51
N MET A 34 -5.80 -12.81 -8.26
CA MET A 34 -4.50 -13.26 -7.75
C MET A 34 -4.61 -13.79 -6.32
N LEU A 35 -5.45 -13.17 -5.50
CA LEU A 35 -5.74 -13.63 -4.14
C LEU A 35 -6.63 -14.88 -4.10
N GLU A 36 -7.50 -15.09 -5.08
CA GLU A 36 -8.22 -16.36 -5.25
C GLU A 36 -7.24 -17.51 -5.52
N ALA A 37 -6.26 -17.28 -6.40
CA ALA A 37 -5.21 -18.27 -6.70
C ALA A 37 -4.21 -18.46 -5.54
N GLN A 38 -3.92 -17.41 -4.77
CA GLN A 38 -3.06 -17.46 -3.58
C GLN A 38 -3.72 -16.79 -2.36
N PRO A 39 -4.58 -17.53 -1.62
CA PRO A 39 -5.35 -16.98 -0.49
C PRO A 39 -4.49 -16.52 0.70
N LYS A 40 -3.23 -16.98 0.78
CA LYS A 40 -2.29 -16.52 1.82
C LYS A 40 -1.62 -15.19 1.47
N GLY A 41 -1.86 -14.67 0.26
CA GLY A 41 -1.39 -13.39 -0.23
C GLY A 41 -1.94 -12.19 0.56
N GLY A 42 -1.70 -11.00 0.07
CA GLY A 42 -2.17 -9.76 0.68
C GLY A 42 -2.22 -8.65 -0.33
N PHE A 43 -3.17 -7.74 -0.12
CA PHE A 43 -3.29 -6.49 -0.85
C PHE A 43 -3.18 -5.35 0.17
N LEU A 44 -2.49 -4.29 -0.22
CA LEU A 44 -2.26 -3.14 0.64
C LEU A 44 -2.43 -1.87 -0.18
N LEU A 45 -2.74 -0.78 0.51
CA LEU A 45 -2.81 0.55 -0.06
C LEU A 45 -1.61 1.35 0.45
N PHE A 46 -1.01 2.14 -0.43
CA PHE A 46 0.04 3.09 -0.06
C PHE A 46 -0.54 4.51 -0.13
N GLY A 47 -0.34 5.29 0.92
CA GLY A 47 -0.84 6.67 0.97
C GLY A 47 -0.16 7.55 -0.08
N ASN A 48 -0.97 8.25 -0.88
CA ASN A 48 -0.48 9.17 -1.93
C ASN A 48 -0.67 10.65 -1.55
N GLY A 49 -0.92 10.95 -0.27
CA GLY A 49 -1.23 12.29 0.23
C GLY A 49 -2.73 12.61 0.24
N ASP A 50 -3.12 13.44 1.20
CA ASP A 50 -4.51 13.84 1.49
C ASP A 50 -4.68 15.36 1.57
N VAL A 51 -3.58 16.12 1.41
CA VAL A 51 -3.54 17.58 1.48
C VAL A 51 -2.80 18.14 0.27
N GLY A 52 -3.38 19.17 -0.35
CA GLY A 52 -2.75 19.93 -1.43
C GLY A 52 -3.46 19.78 -2.77
N GLU A 53 -2.88 20.39 -3.80
CA GLU A 53 -3.31 20.17 -5.19
C GLU A 53 -3.09 18.70 -5.56
N GLY A 54 -4.03 18.10 -6.30
CA GLY A 54 -3.91 16.70 -6.71
C GLY A 54 -4.43 15.65 -5.71
N SER A 55 -4.69 16.01 -4.45
CA SER A 55 -5.03 15.06 -3.37
C SER A 55 -6.47 14.51 -3.40
N CYS A 56 -7.11 14.52 -4.55
CA CYS A 56 -8.43 13.96 -4.75
C CYS A 56 -8.37 12.45 -5.04
N MET A 57 -9.53 11.78 -5.06
CA MET A 57 -9.59 10.35 -5.35
C MET A 57 -9.18 10.06 -6.80
N VAL A 58 -8.57 8.90 -7.01
CA VAL A 58 -8.34 8.33 -8.36
C VAL A 58 -9.65 8.36 -9.17
N HIS A 59 -9.54 8.58 -10.49
CA HIS A 59 -10.63 8.88 -11.43
C HIS A 59 -11.15 10.34 -11.44
N ASN A 60 -10.69 11.20 -10.53
CA ASN A 60 -10.94 12.64 -10.64
C ASN A 60 -10.00 13.27 -11.69
N PRO A 61 -10.47 14.17 -12.58
CA PRO A 61 -9.61 14.85 -13.57
C PRO A 61 -8.49 15.71 -12.98
N GLY A 62 -8.65 16.18 -11.74
CA GLY A 62 -7.63 16.91 -11.00
C GLY A 62 -6.72 16.00 -10.16
N TYR A 63 -6.78 14.68 -10.35
CA TYR A 63 -5.87 13.76 -9.67
C TYR A 63 -4.45 13.98 -10.20
N ASP A 64 -3.52 14.19 -9.27
CA ASP A 64 -2.09 14.28 -9.56
C ASP A 64 -1.33 13.33 -8.63
N PHE A 65 -0.43 12.54 -9.21
CA PHE A 65 0.30 11.53 -8.46
C PHE A 65 1.37 12.21 -7.60
N ASN A 66 1.52 11.77 -6.35
CA ASN A 66 2.53 12.36 -5.48
C ASN A 66 3.87 11.66 -5.72
N ASP A 67 4.72 12.26 -6.55
CA ASP A 67 6.05 11.74 -6.88
C ASP A 67 6.96 11.51 -5.66
N ALA A 68 6.73 12.24 -4.56
CA ALA A 68 7.46 12.00 -3.31
C ALA A 68 7.17 10.60 -2.72
N SER A 69 6.11 9.93 -3.15
CA SER A 69 5.76 8.56 -2.77
C SER A 69 6.62 7.49 -3.46
N LEU A 70 7.26 7.80 -4.59
CA LEU A 70 8.00 6.81 -5.39
C LEU A 70 9.12 6.14 -4.60
N VAL A 71 9.94 6.94 -3.91
CA VAL A 71 11.08 6.43 -3.14
C VAL A 71 10.64 5.65 -1.90
N PRO A 72 9.71 6.14 -1.05
CA PRO A 72 9.15 5.35 0.04
C PRO A 72 8.51 4.05 -0.43
N ALA A 73 7.63 4.08 -1.44
CA ALA A 73 6.94 2.89 -1.91
C ALA A 73 7.89 1.81 -2.44
N SER A 74 8.90 2.20 -3.24
CA SER A 74 9.92 1.27 -3.74
C SER A 74 10.82 0.72 -2.62
N SER A 75 11.19 1.55 -1.64
CA SER A 75 11.96 1.12 -0.47
C SER A 75 11.20 0.09 0.37
N TYR A 76 9.89 0.29 0.55
CA TYR A 76 9.03 -0.68 1.23
C TYR A 76 8.94 -2.01 0.48
N TRP A 77 8.77 -1.95 -0.85
CA TRP A 77 8.71 -3.17 -1.65
C TRP A 77 10.01 -3.97 -1.55
N GLY A 78 11.17 -3.29 -1.61
CA GLY A 78 12.48 -3.91 -1.36
C GLY A 78 12.56 -4.57 0.02
N ALA A 79 12.22 -3.82 1.07
CA ALA A 79 12.23 -4.33 2.44
C ALA A 79 11.29 -5.54 2.65
N LEU A 80 10.13 -5.56 1.98
CA LEU A 80 9.18 -6.66 2.03
C LEU A 80 9.73 -7.93 1.38
N VAL A 81 10.36 -7.78 0.22
CA VAL A 81 11.00 -8.89 -0.50
C VAL A 81 12.19 -9.43 0.29
N GLU A 82 13.05 -8.55 0.81
CA GLU A 82 14.20 -8.94 1.65
C GLU A 82 13.74 -9.68 2.91
N ALA A 83 12.77 -9.15 3.64
CA ALA A 83 12.26 -9.79 4.86
C ALA A 83 11.57 -11.13 4.62
N TRP A 84 11.12 -11.40 3.38
CA TRP A 84 10.46 -12.65 3.03
C TRP A 84 11.44 -13.73 2.53
N LEU A 85 12.48 -13.32 1.80
CA LEU A 85 13.41 -14.22 1.11
C LEU A 85 14.73 -14.47 1.85
N GLN A 86 15.05 -13.65 2.86
CA GLN A 86 16.22 -13.81 3.73
C GLN A 86 15.82 -14.43 5.07
#